data_AF-A0A2C7AF91-F1
#
_entry.id   AF-A0A2C7AF91-F1
#
_cell.length_a   1.000
_cell.length_b   1.000
_cell.length_c   1.000
_cell.angle_alpha   90.00
_cell.angle_beta   90.00
_cell.angle_gamma   90.00
#
_symmetry.space_group_name_H-M   'P 1'
#
loop_
_entity.id
_entity.type
_entity.pdbx_description
1 polymer ?
#
loop_
_entity_poly.entity_id
_entity_poly.type
_entity_poly.pdbx_seq_one_letter_code
_entity_poly.pdbx_strand_id
1 'polypeptide(L)'
;MSAAALRCGMPRGATRRALPCAWFCWAAGPRDGRNMTQPLLANYFPILVFLAIAAGIAVAMVGGSVLAARQKPYAEKVSAYECGFEPFDDTRRRFDVRFYLVAILFIIFDLEVAFLFPWAVALGDIGWLGFLSMMGFLAVLTVGFIYEWRKGALDWE
;
A
#
# COMPACT_ATOMS: atom_id res chain seq x y z
N MET A 1 -42.98 14.80 1.55
CA MET A 1 -44.06 13.85 1.88
C MET A 1 -45.02 13.79 0.69
N SER A 2 -44.84 12.88 -0.27
CA SER A 2 -45.92 12.42 -1.16
C SER A 2 -45.46 11.26 -2.07
N ALA A 3 -46.26 10.19 -2.04
CA ALA A 3 -46.60 9.32 -3.17
C ALA A 3 -45.54 8.48 -3.94
N ALA A 4 -45.05 7.39 -3.32
CA ALA A 4 -44.49 6.25 -4.09
C ALA A 4 -44.77 4.87 -3.46
N ALA A 5 -45.81 4.72 -2.63
CA ALA A 5 -46.11 3.49 -1.88
C ALA A 5 -47.25 2.63 -2.45
N LEU A 6 -47.60 2.78 -3.74
CA LEU A 6 -48.81 2.13 -4.30
C LEU A 6 -48.56 1.49 -5.66
N ARG A 7 -47.71 0.46 -5.72
CA ARG A 7 -47.72 -0.54 -6.80
C ARG A 7 -47.51 -1.95 -6.25
N CYS A 8 -48.37 -2.37 -5.34
CA CYS A 8 -48.60 -3.80 -5.11
C CYS A 8 -50.09 -4.06 -5.36
N GLY A 9 -50.40 -4.51 -6.58
CA GLY A 9 -51.76 -4.89 -6.96
C GLY A 9 -52.17 -6.14 -6.19
N MET A 10 -53.08 -5.98 -5.23
CA MET A 10 -53.64 -7.08 -4.46
C MET A 10 -54.84 -7.66 -5.24
N PRO A 11 -54.92 -8.99 -5.48
CA PRO A 11 -56.09 -9.58 -6.12
C PRO A 11 -57.30 -9.54 -5.16
N ARG A 12 -58.45 -9.07 -5.65
CA ARG A 12 -59.72 -9.03 -4.91
C ARG A 12 -60.23 -10.47 -4.74
N GLY A 13 -60.19 -10.99 -3.52
CA GLY A 13 -60.84 -12.27 -3.18
C GLY A 13 -60.07 -13.26 -2.31
N ALA A 14 -58.93 -12.89 -1.70
CA ALA A 14 -58.19 -13.80 -0.82
C ALA A 14 -58.63 -13.66 0.65
N THR A 15 -59.37 -14.66 1.14
CA THR A 15 -59.76 -14.85 2.55
C THR A 15 -58.58 -14.76 3.50
N ARG A 16 -58.77 -14.04 4.62
CA ARG A 16 -57.81 -13.88 5.73
C ARG A 16 -57.45 -15.23 6.36
N ARG A 17 -56.46 -15.92 5.81
CA ARG A 17 -55.62 -16.88 6.57
C ARG A 17 -54.19 -16.42 6.43
N ALA A 18 -53.70 -15.86 7.53
CA ALA A 18 -52.36 -15.36 7.69
C ALA A 18 -51.34 -16.48 7.42
N LEU A 19 -50.65 -16.37 6.29
CA LEU A 19 -49.40 -17.07 6.00
C LEU A 19 -48.38 -15.98 5.64
N PRO A 20 -47.13 -16.09 6.11
CA PRO A 20 -46.20 -14.98 6.24
C PRO A 20 -45.61 -14.61 4.88
N CYS A 21 -46.34 -13.83 4.08
CA CYS A 21 -45.79 -13.23 2.86
C CYS A 21 -44.60 -12.29 3.15
N ALA A 22 -44.37 -11.90 4.41
CA ALA A 22 -43.19 -11.15 4.83
C ALA A 22 -41.88 -11.95 4.66
N TRP A 23 -41.92 -13.28 4.72
CA TRP A 23 -40.73 -14.12 4.60
C TRP A 23 -40.22 -14.20 3.15
N PHE A 24 -41.12 -14.19 2.16
CA PHE A 24 -40.75 -14.33 0.75
C PHE A 24 -40.25 -13.02 0.10
N CYS A 25 -40.57 -11.86 0.67
CA CYS A 25 -40.11 -10.58 0.15
C CYS A 25 -38.67 -10.22 0.57
N TRP A 26 -38.13 -10.89 1.60
CA TRP A 26 -36.75 -10.67 2.10
C TRP A 26 -35.71 -11.56 1.40
N ALA A 27 -36.15 -12.66 0.77
CA ALA A 27 -35.25 -13.62 0.11
C ALA A 27 -34.80 -13.18 -1.31
N ALA A 28 -35.41 -12.14 -1.88
CA ALA A 28 -35.14 -11.65 -3.22
C ALA A 28 -34.81 -10.15 -3.24
N GLY A 29 -33.86 -9.72 -2.39
CA GLY A 29 -33.12 -8.49 -2.67
C GLY A 29 -32.21 -8.73 -3.88
N PRO A 30 -32.09 -7.78 -4.84
CA PRO A 30 -31.19 -7.95 -5.97
C PRO A 30 -29.76 -8.13 -5.45
N ARG A 31 -29.24 -9.35 -5.57
CA ARG A 31 -27.80 -9.65 -5.40
C ARG A 31 -27.05 -9.12 -6.62
N ASP A 32 -26.98 -7.81 -6.75
CA ASP A 32 -26.15 -7.18 -7.76
C ASP A 32 -24.73 -7.05 -7.21
N GLY A 33 -23.93 -8.09 -7.44
CA GLY A 33 -22.49 -8.09 -7.13
C GLY A 33 -21.69 -7.04 -7.91
N ARG A 34 -22.31 -6.28 -8.83
CA ARG A 34 -21.66 -5.23 -9.62
C ARG A 34 -21.53 -3.88 -8.89
N ASN A 35 -22.17 -3.73 -7.72
CA ASN A 35 -22.30 -2.43 -7.05
C ASN A 35 -21.32 -2.21 -5.90
N MET A 36 -20.58 -3.24 -5.47
CA MET A 36 -19.61 -3.15 -4.38
C MET A 36 -18.22 -2.70 -4.87
N THR A 37 -17.90 -2.96 -6.13
CA THR A 37 -16.67 -2.50 -6.79
C THR A 37 -16.72 -1.00 -7.08
N GLN A 38 -17.87 -0.47 -7.50
CA GLN A 38 -18.07 0.95 -7.80
C GLN A 38 -17.63 1.92 -6.67
N PRO A 39 -18.05 1.75 -5.39
CA PRO A 39 -17.63 2.65 -4.31
C PRO A 39 -16.14 2.50 -3.97
N LEU A 40 -15.57 1.30 -4.09
CA LEU A 40 -14.14 1.08 -3.87
C LEU A 40 -13.32 1.78 -4.97
N LEU A 41 -13.65 1.52 -6.25
CA LEU A 41 -13.01 2.17 -7.39
C LEU A 41 -13.15 3.69 -7.34
N ALA A 42 -14.31 4.22 -6.93
CA ALA A 42 -14.53 5.65 -6.78
C ALA A 42 -13.61 6.29 -5.72
N ASN A 43 -13.27 5.58 -4.64
CA ASN A 43 -12.38 6.08 -3.60
C ASN A 43 -10.88 6.00 -4.00
N TYR A 44 -10.47 4.99 -4.75
CA TYR A 44 -9.07 4.84 -5.19
C TYR A 44 -8.76 5.57 -6.51
N PHE A 45 -9.76 5.85 -7.34
CA PHE A 45 -9.57 6.54 -8.62
C PHE A 45 -8.90 7.92 -8.50
N PRO A 46 -9.26 8.80 -7.54
CA PRO A 46 -8.57 10.07 -7.35
C PRO A 46 -7.07 9.92 -7.04
N ILE A 47 -6.68 8.89 -6.30
CA ILE A 47 -5.28 8.60 -5.97
C ILE A 47 -4.50 8.25 -7.25
N LEU A 48 -5.07 7.41 -8.12
CA LEU A 48 -4.46 7.06 -9.40
C LEU A 48 -4.35 8.27 -10.33
N VAL A 49 -5.37 9.11 -10.39
CA VAL A 49 -5.34 10.36 -11.18
C VAL A 49 -4.25 11.29 -10.68
N PHE A 50 -4.11 11.46 -9.36
CA PHE A 50 -3.05 12.28 -8.77
C PHE A 50 -1.66 11.76 -9.12
N LEU A 51 -1.42 10.45 -9.00
CA LEU A 51 -0.16 9.82 -9.40
C LEU A 51 0.12 10.00 -10.89
N ALA A 52 -0.88 9.86 -11.75
CA ALA A 52 -0.75 10.06 -13.19
C ALA A 52 -0.41 11.51 -13.55
N ILE A 53 -1.04 12.49 -12.89
CA ILE A 53 -0.73 13.91 -13.08
C ILE A 53 0.69 14.21 -12.59
N ALA A 54 1.08 13.73 -11.41
CA ALA A 54 2.42 13.94 -10.86
C ALA A 54 3.50 13.37 -11.78
N ALA A 55 3.32 12.12 -12.26
CA ALA A 55 4.22 11.50 -13.23
C ALA A 55 4.21 12.26 -14.57
N GLY A 56 3.04 12.68 -15.04
CA GLY A 56 2.89 13.47 -16.26
C GLY A 56 3.63 14.79 -16.20
N ILE A 57 3.56 15.51 -15.08
CA ILE A 57 4.32 16.74 -14.84
C ILE A 57 5.83 16.44 -14.81
N ALA A 58 6.26 15.40 -14.09
CA ALA A 58 7.68 15.04 -14.04
C ALA A 58 8.24 14.73 -15.45
N VAL A 59 7.50 13.96 -16.25
CA VAL A 59 7.85 13.65 -17.64
C VAL A 59 7.80 14.90 -18.52
N ALA A 60 6.80 15.76 -18.36
CA ALA A 60 6.70 17.02 -19.12
C ALA A 60 7.86 17.98 -18.81
N MET A 61 8.30 18.06 -17.55
CA MET A 61 9.45 18.87 -17.15
C MET A 61 10.76 18.32 -17.70
N VAL A 62 11.00 17.00 -17.57
CA VAL A 62 12.21 16.36 -18.10
C VAL A 62 12.21 16.39 -19.62
N GLY A 63 11.11 16.01 -20.27
CA GLY A 63 10.95 16.04 -21.72
C GLY A 63 11.01 17.46 -22.30
N GLY A 64 10.41 18.43 -21.60
CA GLY A 64 10.49 19.84 -21.93
C GLY A 64 11.92 20.37 -21.85
N SER A 65 12.68 19.99 -20.81
CA SER A 65 14.11 20.31 -20.70
C SER A 65 14.92 19.75 -21.88
N VAL A 66 14.68 18.48 -22.25
CA VAL A 66 15.39 17.86 -23.38
C VAL A 66 15.06 18.53 -24.71
N LEU A 67 13.80 18.91 -24.93
CA LEU A 67 13.34 19.53 -26.19
C LEU A 67 13.69 21.02 -26.30
N ALA A 68 13.58 21.78 -25.21
CA ALA A 68 13.83 23.22 -25.19
C ALA A 68 15.31 23.57 -25.04
N ALA A 69 16.11 22.74 -24.35
CA ALA A 69 17.52 23.02 -24.13
C ALA A 69 18.39 22.61 -25.33
N ARG A 70 19.43 23.40 -25.60
CA ARG A 70 20.43 23.08 -26.62
C ARG A 70 21.33 21.94 -26.13
N GLN A 71 21.03 20.71 -26.54
CA GLN A 71 21.85 19.54 -26.25
C GLN A 71 23.12 19.56 -27.13
N LYS A 72 24.29 19.87 -26.53
CA LYS A 72 25.62 19.77 -27.17
C LYS A 72 26.48 18.75 -26.41
N PRO A 73 26.36 17.43 -26.70
CA PRO A 73 27.26 16.44 -26.15
C PRO A 73 28.63 16.54 -26.83
N TYR A 74 29.70 16.55 -26.04
CA TYR A 74 31.10 16.41 -26.49
C TYR A 74 31.79 15.44 -25.52
N ALA A 75 32.88 14.79 -25.95
CA ALA A 75 33.51 13.68 -25.23
C ALA A 75 33.77 13.98 -23.74
N GLU A 76 34.34 15.13 -23.42
CA GLU A 76 34.65 15.54 -22.05
C GLU A 76 33.43 15.97 -21.21
N LYS A 77 32.28 16.24 -21.82
CA LYS A 77 31.03 16.53 -21.08
C LYS A 77 30.33 15.25 -20.61
N VAL A 78 30.58 14.16 -21.32
CA VAL A 78 29.94 12.86 -21.10
C VAL A 78 30.89 11.87 -20.42
N SER A 79 32.15 12.26 -20.18
CA SER A 79 33.10 11.52 -19.36
C SER A 79 32.66 11.51 -17.89
N ALA A 80 33.05 10.47 -17.16
CA ALA A 80 32.81 10.39 -15.72
C ALA A 80 33.62 11.48 -15.00
N TYR A 81 33.01 12.13 -14.01
CA TYR A 81 33.67 13.18 -13.26
C TYR A 81 34.71 12.60 -12.29
N GLU A 82 35.99 12.79 -12.58
CA GLU A 82 37.11 12.40 -11.72
C GLU A 82 38.18 13.50 -11.68
N CYS A 83 37.78 14.71 -11.28
CA CYS A 83 38.66 15.87 -11.15
C CYS A 83 39.46 16.26 -12.42
N GLY A 84 38.96 15.90 -13.60
CA GLY A 84 39.58 16.21 -14.90
C GLY A 84 40.55 15.14 -15.43
N PHE A 85 40.58 13.97 -14.80
CA PHE A 85 41.33 12.80 -15.27
C PHE A 85 40.40 11.73 -15.81
N GLU A 86 40.93 10.87 -16.69
CA GLU A 86 40.24 9.64 -17.07
C GLU A 86 40.15 8.70 -15.85
N PRO A 87 39.02 8.01 -15.67
CA PRO A 87 38.82 7.18 -14.49
C PRO A 87 39.86 6.06 -14.40
N PHE A 88 40.59 6.04 -13.29
CA PHE A 88 41.77 5.18 -13.12
C PHE A 88 41.41 3.71 -12.83
N ASP A 89 40.18 3.42 -12.41
CA ASP A 89 39.79 2.13 -11.87
C ASP A 89 38.46 1.61 -12.43
N ASP A 90 38.35 0.28 -12.57
CA ASP A 90 37.09 -0.38 -12.93
C ASP A 90 36.11 -0.31 -11.74
N THR A 91 34.91 0.22 -11.99
CA THR A 91 33.84 0.43 -10.98
C THR A 91 33.26 -0.87 -10.40
N ARG A 92 33.71 -2.05 -10.87
CA ARG A 92 33.23 -3.38 -10.47
C ARG A 92 33.84 -3.92 -9.18
N ARG A 93 34.28 -3.06 -8.27
CA ARG A 93 34.73 -3.49 -6.94
C ARG A 93 33.53 -3.98 -6.13
N ARG A 94 33.78 -4.99 -5.29
CA ARG A 94 32.78 -5.47 -4.34
C ARG A 94 32.59 -4.38 -3.29
N PHE A 95 31.38 -3.84 -3.23
CA PHE A 95 30.98 -2.96 -2.15
C PHE A 95 31.00 -3.72 -0.82
N ASP A 96 31.19 -2.99 0.28
CA ASP A 96 31.27 -3.58 1.62
C ASP A 96 29.97 -4.32 1.99
N VAL A 97 30.09 -5.45 2.69
CA VAL A 97 28.97 -6.31 3.09
C VAL A 97 28.01 -5.60 4.07
N ARG A 98 28.45 -4.53 4.73
CA ARG A 98 27.65 -3.74 5.67
C ARG A 98 26.34 -3.21 5.06
N PHE A 99 26.34 -2.81 3.78
CA PHE A 99 25.10 -2.35 3.11
C PHE A 99 24.03 -3.45 3.03
N TYR A 100 24.45 -4.70 2.88
CA TYR A 100 23.55 -5.84 2.87
C TYR A 100 22.96 -6.14 4.26
N LEU A 101 23.75 -5.96 5.32
CA LEU A 101 23.27 -6.15 6.71
C LEU A 101 22.17 -5.14 7.06
N VAL A 102 22.34 -3.87 6.68
CA VAL A 102 21.30 -2.83 6.87
C VAL A 102 20.04 -3.15 6.07
N ALA A 103 20.19 -3.63 4.84
CA ALA A 103 19.05 -3.97 3.98
C ALA A 103 18.22 -5.13 4.56
N ILE A 104 18.84 -6.22 5.02
CA ILE A 104 18.12 -7.33 5.66
C ILE A 104 17.43 -6.86 6.93
N LEU A 105 18.10 -6.06 7.76
CA LEU A 105 17.52 -5.55 8.99
C LEU A 105 16.27 -4.71 8.72
N PHE A 106 16.33 -3.85 7.69
CA PHE A 106 15.16 -3.08 7.24
C PHE A 106 14.02 -3.99 6.78
N ILE A 107 14.30 -5.06 6.04
CA ILE A 107 13.28 -6.02 5.58
C ILE A 107 12.60 -6.72 6.76
N ILE A 108 13.36 -7.16 7.76
CA ILE A 108 12.83 -7.85 8.94
C ILE A 108 11.97 -6.90 9.77
N PHE A 109 12.45 -5.66 9.98
CA PHE A 109 11.70 -4.63 10.69
C PHE A 109 10.44 -4.20 9.92
N ASP A 110 10.49 -4.02 8.60
CA ASP A 110 9.30 -3.68 7.80
C ASP A 110 8.22 -4.78 7.89
N LEU A 111 8.66 -6.04 7.86
CA LEU A 111 7.79 -7.20 8.05
C LEU A 111 7.18 -7.25 9.47
N GLU A 112 7.87 -6.77 10.49
CA GLU A 112 7.32 -6.65 11.84
C GLU A 112 6.17 -5.64 11.91
N VAL A 113 6.32 -4.50 11.23
CA VAL A 113 5.29 -3.45 11.18
C VAL A 113 4.08 -3.93 10.38
N ALA A 114 4.31 -4.71 9.31
CA ALA A 114 3.23 -5.34 8.57
C ALA A 114 2.36 -6.26 9.45
N PHE A 115 2.92 -6.92 10.47
CA PHE A 115 2.15 -7.68 11.47
C PHE A 115 1.54 -6.83 12.58
N LEU A 116 2.17 -5.70 12.93
CA LEU A 116 1.63 -4.75 13.89
C LEU A 116 0.34 -4.09 13.42
N PHE A 117 0.20 -3.79 12.13
CA PHE A 117 -0.98 -3.09 11.62
C PHE A 117 -2.31 -3.84 11.83
N PRO A 118 -2.47 -5.11 11.41
CA PRO A 118 -3.70 -5.86 11.66
C PRO A 118 -4.01 -6.02 13.14
N TRP A 119 -2.98 -6.25 13.97
CA TRP A 119 -3.13 -6.36 15.42
C TRP A 119 -3.58 -5.05 16.05
N ALA A 120 -2.99 -3.91 15.65
CA ALA A 120 -3.36 -2.58 16.16
C ALA A 120 -4.80 -2.21 15.80
N VAL A 121 -5.25 -2.56 14.59
CA VAL A 121 -6.65 -2.32 14.15
C VAL A 121 -7.63 -3.20 14.90
N ALA A 122 -7.28 -4.45 15.20
CA ALA A 122 -8.16 -5.40 15.87
C ALA A 122 -8.09 -5.35 17.41
N LEU A 123 -7.21 -4.54 18.01
CA LEU A 123 -6.85 -4.57 19.43
C LEU A 123 -8.05 -4.57 20.40
N GLY A 124 -9.14 -3.89 20.03
CA GLY A 124 -10.38 -3.84 20.81
C GLY A 124 -11.07 -5.20 21.02
N ASP A 125 -10.87 -6.15 20.11
CA ASP A 125 -11.58 -7.43 20.09
C ASP A 125 -10.74 -8.62 20.60
N ILE A 126 -9.40 -8.47 20.68
CA ILE A 126 -8.45 -9.60 20.85
C ILE A 126 -8.16 -9.98 22.32
N GLY A 127 -8.73 -9.24 23.27
CA GLY A 127 -8.58 -9.50 24.71
C GLY A 127 -7.12 -9.53 25.19
N TRP A 128 -6.91 -9.97 26.44
CA TRP A 128 -5.58 -9.96 27.07
C TRP A 128 -4.59 -10.95 26.43
N LEU A 129 -5.09 -12.09 25.94
CA LEU A 129 -4.24 -13.10 25.29
C LEU A 129 -3.67 -12.60 23.96
N GLY A 130 -4.47 -11.92 23.13
CA GLY A 130 -4.01 -11.30 21.89
C GLY A 130 -2.97 -10.21 22.15
N PHE A 131 -3.17 -9.41 23.20
CA PHE A 131 -2.20 -8.41 23.64
C PHE A 131 -0.86 -9.04 24.05
N LEU A 132 -0.88 -10.03 24.96
CA LEU A 132 0.34 -10.69 25.44
C LEU A 132 1.10 -11.43 24.34
N SER A 133 0.38 -12.08 23.42
CA SER A 133 1.01 -12.78 22.29
C SER A 133 1.84 -11.82 21.42
N MET A 134 1.33 -10.61 21.18
CA MET A 134 2.04 -9.61 20.40
C MET A 134 3.18 -8.96 21.18
N MET A 135 3.01 -8.73 22.48
CA MET A 135 4.11 -8.26 23.34
C MET A 135 5.26 -9.27 23.36
N GLY A 136 4.96 -10.57 23.38
CA GLY A 136 5.95 -11.64 23.24
C GLY A 136 6.68 -11.58 21.88
N PHE A 137 5.93 -11.43 20.79
CA PHE A 137 6.49 -11.29 19.45
C PHE A 137 7.45 -10.09 19.32
N LEU A 138 7.03 -8.91 19.80
CA LEU A 138 7.87 -7.71 19.80
C LEU A 138 9.11 -7.86 20.68
N ALA A 139 8.99 -8.52 21.82
CA ALA A 139 10.13 -8.78 22.70
C ALA A 139 11.20 -9.63 22.00
N VAL A 140 10.82 -10.70 21.29
CA VAL A 140 11.78 -11.55 20.56
C VAL A 140 12.51 -10.76 19.47
N LEU A 141 11.78 -9.96 18.69
CA LEU A 141 12.37 -9.13 17.63
C LEU A 141 13.27 -8.03 18.18
N THR A 142 12.86 -7.38 19.28
CA THR A 142 13.67 -6.36 19.95
C THR A 142 14.97 -6.95 20.50
N VAL A 143 14.92 -8.18 21.03
CA VAL A 143 16.13 -8.90 21.47
C VAL A 143 17.05 -9.21 20.28
N GLY A 144 16.51 -9.63 19.13
CA GLY A 144 17.27 -9.80 17.88
C GLY A 144 17.97 -8.50 17.47
N PHE A 145 17.21 -7.41 17.38
CA PHE A 145 17.74 -6.09 17.04
C PHE A 145 18.86 -5.63 17.99
N ILE A 146 18.68 -5.81 19.30
CA ILE A 146 19.71 -5.49 20.29
C ILE A 146 20.95 -6.36 20.07
N TYR A 147 20.79 -7.65 19.74
CA TYR A 147 21.91 -8.53 19.45
C TYR A 147 22.72 -8.06 18.23
N GLU A 148 22.05 -7.71 17.11
CA GLU A 148 22.73 -7.17 15.94
C GLU A 148 23.44 -5.84 16.24
N TRP A 149 22.81 -4.95 17.03
CA TRP A 149 23.42 -3.69 17.46
C TRP A 149 24.71 -3.96 18.25
N ARG A 150 24.66 -4.87 19.22
CA ARG A 150 25.81 -5.19 20.07
C ARG A 150 26.94 -5.87 19.29
N LYS A 151 26.64 -6.49 18.15
CA LYS A 151 27.62 -7.11 17.26
C LYS A 151 28.34 -6.10 16.35
N GLY A 152 27.97 -4.82 16.38
CA GLY A 152 28.61 -3.77 15.59
C GLY A 152 28.30 -3.86 14.11
N ALA A 153 27.20 -4.51 13.71
CA ALA A 153 26.77 -4.60 12.32
C ALA A 153 26.39 -3.22 11.71
N LEU A 154 26.25 -2.21 12.58
CA LEU A 154 25.82 -0.84 12.28
C LEU A 154 26.91 0.21 12.52
N ASP A 155 28.14 -0.18 12.87
CA ASP A 155 29.22 0.79 13.10
C ASP A 155 29.91 1.19 11.79
N TRP A 156 30.03 2.51 11.61
CA TRP A 156 30.50 3.19 10.39
C TRP A 156 31.92 3.75 10.54
N GLU A 157 32.76 3.01 11.26
CA GLU A 157 34.20 3.23 11.39
C GLU A 157 35.01 2.17 10.60
#